data_AF-A0A932M3T7-F1
#
_entry.id   AF-A0A932M3T7-F1
#
_cell.length_a   1.000
_cell.length_b   1.000
_cell.length_c   1.000
_cell.angle_alpha   90.00
_cell.angle_beta   90.00
_cell.angle_gamma   90.00
#
_symmetry.space_group_name_H-M   'P 1'
#
loop_
_entity.id
_entity.type
_entity.pdbx_description
1 polymer ?
#
loop_
_entity_poly.entity_id
_entity_poly.type
_entity_poly.pdbx_seq_one_letter_code
_entity_poly.pdbx_strand_id
1 'polypeptide(L)'
;MPQWTFLTNHAIVLSFLAKHPRITARELSLAIGITERTVRRFIADLDTAGYITKKREGRGVRYRINPDLSLRHDTYQEMAIGDFLESLGWKRRKKRPPVPEAEGQAEARSNRYPE
;
A
#
# COMPACT_ATOMS: atom_id res chain seq x y z
N MET A 1 -12.03 2.06 -29.41
CA MET A 1 -11.91 3.48 -29.03
C MET A 1 -11.82 3.56 -27.52
N PRO A 2 -11.01 4.45 -26.91
CA PRO A 2 -11.02 4.58 -25.46
C PRO A 2 -12.41 5.08 -25.03
N GLN A 3 -13.15 4.24 -24.32
CA GLN A 3 -14.40 4.62 -23.68
C GLN A 3 -14.08 5.65 -22.59
N TRP A 4 -14.88 6.70 -22.50
CA TRP A 4 -14.67 7.72 -21.47
C TRP A 4 -14.80 7.08 -20.07
N THR A 5 -13.81 7.35 -19.22
CA THR A 5 -13.75 6.85 -17.85
C THR A 5 -13.45 8.02 -16.91
N PHE A 6 -14.04 7.99 -15.72
CA PHE A 6 -13.79 9.00 -14.68
C PHE A 6 -12.41 8.85 -14.04
N LEU A 7 -11.91 7.61 -13.95
CA LEU A 7 -10.65 7.31 -13.28
C LEU A 7 -9.54 7.09 -14.30
N THR A 8 -8.37 7.67 -14.02
CA THR A 8 -7.16 7.39 -14.79
C THR A 8 -6.73 5.94 -14.59
N ASN A 9 -5.96 5.40 -15.55
CA ASN A 9 -5.42 4.06 -15.40
C ASN A 9 -4.53 3.90 -14.15
N HIS A 10 -3.80 4.94 -13.74
CA HIS A 10 -3.03 4.92 -12.48
C HIS A 10 -3.95 4.74 -11.26
N ALA A 11 -5.07 5.46 -11.22
CA ALA A 11 -6.05 5.33 -10.13
C ALA A 11 -6.69 3.93 -10.10
N ILE A 12 -7.03 3.38 -11.27
CA ILE A 12 -7.56 2.02 -11.40
C ILE A 12 -6.54 0.99 -10.92
N VAL A 13 -5.30 1.05 -11.42
CA VAL A 13 -4.21 0.13 -11.00
C VAL A 13 -3.99 0.21 -9.49
N LEU A 14 -3.90 1.42 -8.93
CA LEU A 14 -3.70 1.60 -7.50
C LEU A 14 -4.85 0.98 -6.67
N SER A 15 -6.10 1.16 -7.10
CA SER A 15 -7.27 0.55 -6.45
C SER A 15 -7.21 -0.99 -6.47
N PHE A 16 -6.80 -1.58 -7.60
CA PHE A 16 -6.60 -3.02 -7.70
C PHE A 16 -5.48 -3.52 -6.77
N LEU A 17 -4.35 -2.82 -6.70
CA LEU A 17 -3.25 -3.16 -5.78
C LEU A 17 -3.68 -3.05 -4.32
N ALA A 18 -4.54 -2.09 -3.99
CA ALA A 18 -5.07 -1.90 -2.64
C ALA A 18 -5.99 -3.06 -2.21
N LYS A 19 -6.84 -3.54 -3.12
CA LYS A 19 -7.79 -4.64 -2.88
C LYS A 19 -7.14 -6.02 -2.97
N HIS A 20 -6.17 -6.20 -3.87
CA HIS A 20 -5.48 -7.46 -4.14
C HIS A 20 -3.95 -7.30 -4.04
N PRO A 21 -3.38 -7.30 -2.83
CA PRO A 21 -1.95 -7.02 -2.63
C PRO A 21 -0.97 -7.96 -3.34
N ARG A 22 -1.41 -9.13 -3.80
CA ARG A 22 -0.59 -10.16 -4.48
C ARG A 22 -0.91 -10.29 -5.98
N ILE A 23 -1.76 -9.42 -6.53
CA ILE A 23 -2.14 -9.48 -7.94
C ILE A 23 -0.92 -9.28 -8.83
N THR A 24 -0.85 -10.06 -9.90
CA THR A 24 0.23 -9.98 -10.89
C THR A 24 -0.08 -8.92 -11.94
N ALA A 25 0.97 -8.44 -12.64
CA ALA A 25 0.79 -7.50 -13.75
C ALA A 25 -0.08 -8.12 -14.88
N ARG A 26 0.02 -9.44 -15.07
CA ARG A 26 -0.80 -10.19 -16.02
C ARG A 26 -2.28 -10.17 -15.63
N GLU A 27 -2.62 -10.51 -14.38
CA GLU A 27 -4.01 -10.45 -13.91
C GLU A 27 -4.60 -9.04 -14.00
N LEU A 28 -3.82 -8.02 -13.61
CA LEU A 28 -4.19 -6.61 -13.78
C LEU A 28 -4.47 -6.25 -15.24
N SER A 29 -3.62 -6.72 -16.17
CA SER A 29 -3.76 -6.43 -17.60
C SER A 29 -5.07 -7.00 -18.16
N LEU A 30 -5.44 -8.20 -17.75
CA LEU A 30 -6.69 -8.86 -18.13
C LEU A 30 -7.90 -8.16 -17.49
N ALA A 31 -7.80 -7.73 -16.24
CA ALA A 31 -8.89 -7.05 -15.53
C ALA A 31 -9.18 -5.64 -16.07
N ILE A 32 -8.15 -4.90 -16.48
CA ILE A 32 -8.29 -3.51 -16.96
C ILE A 32 -8.46 -3.45 -18.50
N GLY A 33 -8.03 -4.47 -19.24
CA GLY A 33 -8.10 -4.48 -20.70
C GLY A 33 -6.98 -3.67 -21.36
N ILE A 34 -5.80 -3.62 -20.73
CA ILE A 34 -4.59 -2.96 -21.27
C ILE A 34 -3.43 -3.96 -21.32
N THR A 35 -2.33 -3.60 -21.99
CA THR A 35 -1.18 -4.53 -22.08
C THR A 35 -0.45 -4.68 -20.75
N GLU A 36 0.14 -5.85 -20.52
CA GLU A 36 0.95 -6.10 -19.32
C GLU A 36 2.14 -5.13 -19.22
N ARG A 37 2.75 -4.75 -20.35
CA ARG A 37 3.81 -3.72 -20.40
C ARG A 37 3.30 -2.38 -19.86
N THR A 38 2.09 -1.98 -20.25
CA THR A 38 1.46 -0.74 -19.77
C THR A 38 1.20 -0.80 -18.27
N VAL A 39 0.66 -1.92 -17.76
CA VAL A 39 0.47 -2.13 -16.31
C VAL A 39 1.78 -2.00 -15.56
N ARG A 40 2.84 -2.68 -16.02
CA ARG A 40 4.16 -2.63 -15.38
C ARG A 40 4.72 -1.21 -15.34
N ARG A 41 4.50 -0.41 -16.39
CA ARG A 41 4.85 1.02 -16.40
C ARG A 41 4.08 1.79 -15.31
N PHE A 42 2.76 1.62 -15.20
CA PHE A 42 1.97 2.28 -14.16
C PHE A 42 2.38 1.86 -12.75
N ILE A 43 2.70 0.59 -12.53
CA ILE A 43 3.25 0.11 -11.25
C ILE A 43 4.59 0.81 -10.96
N ALA A 44 5.49 0.92 -11.94
CA ALA A 44 6.77 1.59 -11.76
C ALA A 44 6.60 3.10 -11.47
N ASP A 45 5.67 3.77 -12.15
CA ASP A 45 5.35 5.17 -11.88
C ASP A 45 4.84 5.36 -10.44
N LEU A 46 3.92 4.49 -9.98
CA LEU A 46 3.38 4.51 -8.62
C LEU A 46 4.44 4.20 -7.55
N ASP A 47 5.36 3.28 -7.83
CA ASP A 47 6.47 2.89 -6.93
C ASP A 47 7.49 4.05 -6.81
N THR A 48 7.88 4.63 -7.95
CA THR A 48 8.77 5.81 -8.00
C THR A 48 8.14 7.01 -7.29
N ALA A 49 6.83 7.15 -7.39
CA ALA A 49 6.06 8.19 -6.73
C ALA A 49 5.84 7.97 -5.22
N GLY A 50 6.18 6.78 -4.69
CA GLY A 50 6.02 6.42 -3.28
C GLY A 50 4.62 5.96 -2.87
N TYR A 51 3.64 5.93 -3.79
CA TYR A 51 2.26 5.49 -3.49
C TYR A 51 2.17 4.01 -3.15
N ILE A 52 3.09 3.22 -3.68
CA ILE A 52 3.19 1.80 -3.40
C ILE A 52 4.61 1.43 -3.01
N THR A 53 4.74 0.34 -2.28
CA THR A 53 6.00 -0.38 -2.10
C THR A 53 5.80 -1.83 -2.51
N LYS A 54 6.84 -2.45 -3.07
CA LYS A 54 6.83 -3.85 -3.47
C LYS A 54 7.80 -4.66 -2.61
N LYS A 55 7.33 -5.78 -2.06
CA LYS A 55 8.16 -6.75 -1.32
C LYS A 55 8.06 -8.12 -2.00
N ARG A 56 9.20 -8.75 -2.27
CA ARG A 56 9.22 -10.13 -2.78
C ARG A 56 8.79 -11.10 -1.67
N GLU A 57 7.77 -11.91 -1.93
CA GLU A 57 7.28 -12.97 -1.03
C GLU A 57 7.30 -14.29 -1.83
N GLY A 58 8.35 -15.09 -1.64
CA GLY A 58 8.55 -16.35 -2.37
C GLY A 58 8.68 -16.13 -3.89
N ARG A 59 7.79 -16.75 -4.66
CA ARG A 59 7.73 -16.62 -6.13
C ARG A 59 6.96 -15.38 -6.61
N GLY A 60 6.33 -14.65 -5.69
CA GLY A 60 5.48 -13.50 -6.02
C GLY A 60 6.00 -12.18 -5.45
N VAL A 61 5.28 -11.12 -5.78
CA VAL A 61 5.44 -9.79 -5.21
C VAL A 61 4.19 -9.46 -4.41
N ARG A 62 4.37 -8.86 -3.24
CA ARG A 62 3.30 -8.28 -2.45
C ARG A 62 3.47 -6.77 -2.42
N TYR A 63 2.44 -6.08 -2.87
CA TYR A 63 2.34 -4.63 -2.85
C TYR A 63 1.76 -4.14 -1.53
N ARG A 64 2.20 -2.96 -1.08
CA ARG A 64 1.60 -2.22 0.03
C ARG A 64 1.37 -0.79 -0.42
N ILE A 65 0.20 -0.25 -0.07
CA ILE A 65 -0.16 1.14 -0.33
C ILE A 65 0.40 2.02 0.78
N ASN A 66 0.87 3.20 0.41
CA ASN A 66 1.14 4.30 1.35
C ASN A 66 -0.09 5.23 1.39
N PRO A 67 -1.03 5.05 2.34
CA PRO A 67 -2.29 5.80 2.36
C PRO A 67 -2.14 7.26 2.75
N ASP A 68 -0.98 7.65 3.28
CA ASP A 68 -0.76 8.96 3.88
C ASP A 68 -0.25 9.99 2.86
N LEU A 69 0.02 9.56 1.62
CA LEU A 69 0.42 10.48 0.54
C LEU A 69 -0.78 11.18 -0.09
N SER A 70 -0.67 12.48 -0.32
CA SER A 70 -1.66 13.28 -1.01
C SER A 70 -1.80 12.96 -2.50
N LEU A 71 -2.94 13.29 -3.10
CA LEU A 71 -3.11 13.29 -4.55
C LEU A 71 -2.21 14.35 -5.22
N ARG A 72 -1.61 14.02 -6.38
CA ARG A 72 -0.61 14.87 -7.08
C ARG A 72 -1.17 16.14 -7.76
N HIS A 73 -2.47 16.40 -7.68
CA HIS A 73 -3.07 17.56 -8.33
C HIS A 73 -3.23 18.68 -7.31
N ASP A 74 -2.84 19.92 -7.67
CA ASP A 74 -2.82 21.08 -6.75
C ASP A 74 -4.16 21.32 -6.05
N THR A 75 -5.26 21.02 -6.73
CA THR A 75 -6.63 21.12 -6.18
C THR A 75 -6.95 20.11 -5.08
N TYR A 76 -6.22 18.98 -5.01
CA TYR A 76 -6.52 17.86 -4.13
C TYR A 76 -5.34 17.49 -3.20
N GLN A 77 -4.40 18.41 -2.98
CA GLN A 77 -3.25 18.18 -2.10
C GLN A 77 -3.64 17.86 -0.65
N GLU A 78 -4.84 18.27 -0.22
CA GLU A 78 -5.35 17.94 1.11
C GLU A 78 -5.99 16.54 1.21
N MET A 79 -6.27 15.89 0.07
CA MET A 79 -6.89 14.57 0.08
C MET A 79 -5.82 13.48 0.07
N ALA A 80 -5.76 12.74 1.18
CA ALA A 80 -4.91 11.57 1.28
C ALA A 80 -5.39 10.46 0.34
N ILE A 81 -4.44 9.74 -0.27
CA ILE A 81 -4.75 8.64 -1.19
C ILE A 81 -5.53 7.51 -0.49
N GLY A 82 -5.34 7.36 0.82
CA GLY A 82 -6.13 6.45 1.63
C GLY A 82 -7.62 6.76 1.59
N ASP A 83 -7.99 8.03 1.70
CA ASP A 83 -9.40 8.48 1.75
C ASP A 83 -10.04 8.35 0.36
N PHE A 84 -9.26 8.64 -0.69
CA PHE A 84 -9.67 8.34 -2.06
C PHE A 84 -9.97 6.85 -2.25
N LEU A 85 -9.06 5.98 -1.80
CA LEU A 85 -9.26 4.53 -1.91
C LEU A 85 -10.42 4.02 -1.04
N GLU A 86 -10.65 4.61 0.13
CA GLU A 86 -11.81 4.32 0.99
C GLU A 86 -13.13 4.63 0.26
N SER A 87 -13.22 5.75 -0.47
CA SER A 87 -14.40 6.05 -1.30
C SER A 87 -14.62 5.03 -2.42
N LEU A 88 -13.57 4.34 -2.88
CA LEU A 88 -13.63 3.21 -3.83
C LEU A 88 -13.88 1.85 -3.16
N GLY A 89 -14.21 1.84 -1.86
CA GLY A 89 -14.53 0.64 -1.09
C GLY A 89 -13.31 -0.13 -0.56
N TRP A 90 -12.13 0.49 -0.53
CA TRP A 90 -10.98 -0.09 0.18
C TRP A 90 -11.16 0.05 1.68
N LYS A 91 -10.91 -1.02 2.44
CA LYS A 91 -10.86 -0.95 3.89
C LYS A 91 -9.42 -0.77 4.32
N ARG A 92 -9.09 0.42 4.85
CA ARG A 92 -7.76 0.72 5.39
C ARG A 92 -7.43 -0.38 6.41
N ARG A 93 -6.42 -1.21 6.11
CA ARG A 93 -5.96 -2.20 7.09
C ARG A 93 -5.40 -1.40 8.26
N LYS A 94 -6.14 -1.33 9.38
CA LYS A 94 -5.66 -0.68 10.61
C LYS A 94 -4.24 -1.20 10.86
N LYS A 95 -3.24 -0.31 10.80
CA LYS A 95 -1.89 -0.63 11.27
C LYS A 95 -2.10 -1.16 12.68
N ARG A 96 -1.72 -2.43 12.92
CA ARG A 96 -1.58 -2.90 14.30
C ARG A 96 -0.55 -1.93 14.92
N PRO A 97 -0.86 -1.26 16.04
CA PRO A 97 0.13 -0.40 16.67
C PRO A 97 1.40 -1.22 16.87
N PRO A 98 2.60 -0.62 16.70
CA PRO A 98 3.83 -1.30 17.09
C PRO A 98 3.63 -1.77 18.53
N VAL A 99 3.79 -3.07 18.77
CA VAL A 99 3.73 -3.64 20.11
C VAL A 99 4.75 -2.84 20.91
N PRO A 100 4.37 -2.16 22.02
CA PRO A 100 5.35 -1.54 22.89
C PRO A 100 6.31 -2.64 23.31
N GLU A 101 7.60 -2.46 23.04
CA GLU A 101 8.64 -3.35 23.54
C GLU A 101 8.55 -3.32 25.06
N ALA A 102 7.88 -4.33 25.61
CA ALA A 102 7.78 -4.54 27.03
C ALA A 102 9.16 -5.00 27.52
N GLU A 103 9.72 -4.17 28.42
CA GLU A 103 10.49 -4.57 29.59
C GLU A 103 12.01 -4.74 29.45
N GLY A 104 12.72 -3.69 29.86
CA GLY A 104 13.93 -3.82 30.66
C GLY A 104 13.56 -3.90 32.14
N GLN A 105 13.13 -5.07 32.61
CA GLN A 105 13.22 -5.45 34.02
C GLN A 105 14.72 -5.62 34.37
N ALA A 106 15.35 -4.58 34.91
CA ALA A 106 16.71 -4.66 35.41
C ALA A 106 16.92 -3.73 36.62
N GLU A 107 16.04 -3.83 37.61
CA GLU A 107 16.35 -3.35 38.97
C GLU A 107 16.43 -4.55 39.91
N ALA A 108 17.65 -5.09 39.95
CA ALA A 108 18.33 -5.58 41.14
C ALA A 108 17.43 -6.14 42.25
N ARG A 109 17.04 -7.40 42.11
CA ARG A 109 17.01 -8.32 43.24
C ARG A 109 18.45 -8.58 43.69
N SER A 110 19.03 -7.59 44.36
CA SER A 110 20.28 -7.75 45.12
C SER A 110 20.11 -7.08 46.47
N ASN A 111 19.35 -7.75 47.35
CA ASN A 111 19.69 -7.72 48.76
C ASN A 111 19.07 -8.91 49.48
N ARG A 112 19.92 -9.60 50.26
CA ARG A 112 19.57 -10.35 51.47
C ARG A 112 19.10 -11.80 51.29
N TYR A 113 20.07 -12.71 51.20
CA TYR A 113 20.02 -13.92 52.03
C TYR A 113 20.98 -13.73 53.21
N PRO A 114 20.57 -14.05 54.45
CA PRO A 114 21.45 -14.05 55.61
C PRO A 114 22.15 -15.40 55.73
N GLU A 115 23.44 -15.39 56.08
CA GLU A 115 24.08 -16.27 57.07
C GLU A 115 25.25 -15.52 57.70
#